data_AF-A0A7S2DSC1-F1
#
_entry.id   AF-A0A7S2DSC1-F1
#
_cell.length_a   1.000
_cell.length_b   1.000
_cell.length_c   1.000
_cell.angle_alpha   90.00
_cell.angle_beta   90.00
_cell.angle_gamma   90.00
#
_symmetry.space_group_name_H-M   'P 1'
#
loop_
_entity.id
_entity.type
_entity.pdbx_description
1 polymer ?
#
loop_
_entity_poly.entity_id
_entity_poly.type
_entity_poly.pdbx_seq_one_letter_code
_entity_poly.pdbx_strand_id
1 'polypeptide(L)'
;GSFNDPVELPGLAHFCEHMVLHGTMAPLYDCYSGEAQFAEFVKQHGGSHNGVTTMQQTCFAFEIQPERLEGALRRFAKFFIPPSFAEYFSRSLHTQEIKAIESE
;
A
#
# COMPACT_ATOMS: atom_id res chain seq x y z
N GLY A 1 -1.93 -9.26 11.13
CA GLY A 1 -3.37 -9.38 10.91
C GLY A 1 -4.15 -8.87 12.10
N SER A 2 -5.47 -8.79 11.96
CA SER A 2 -6.37 -8.04 12.86
C SER A 2 -6.44 -8.51 14.31
N PHE A 3 -5.99 -9.73 14.63
CA PHE A 3 -5.87 -10.19 16.03
C PHE A 3 -4.82 -9.42 16.83
N ASN A 4 -3.98 -8.63 16.17
CA ASN A 4 -3.01 -7.76 16.81
C ASN A 4 -3.45 -6.29 16.81
N ASP A 5 -4.70 -6.02 16.42
CA ASP A 5 -5.25 -4.67 16.50
C ASP A 5 -5.32 -4.25 17.98
N PRO A 6 -4.88 -3.02 18.31
CA PRO A 6 -5.13 -2.45 19.63
C PRO A 6 -6.63 -2.42 19.92
N VAL A 7 -7.00 -2.61 21.18
CA VAL A 7 -8.41 -2.65 21.61
C VAL A 7 -9.10 -1.32 21.31
N GLU A 8 -8.35 -0.22 21.40
CA GLU A 8 -8.80 1.14 21.09
C GLU A 8 -8.95 1.43 19.59
N LEU A 9 -8.38 0.59 18.70
CA LEU A 9 -8.33 0.81 17.26
C LEU A 9 -8.60 -0.49 16.48
N PRO A 10 -9.81 -1.05 16.57
CA PRO A 10 -10.19 -2.21 15.76
C PRO A 10 -10.13 -1.87 14.27
N GLY A 11 -9.60 -2.79 13.46
CA GLY A 11 -9.42 -2.61 12.02
C GLY A 11 -8.10 -1.94 11.63
N LEU A 12 -7.21 -1.64 12.59
CA LEU A 12 -5.95 -0.97 12.30
C LEU A 12 -5.05 -1.76 11.34
N ALA A 13 -4.97 -3.09 11.46
CA ALA A 13 -4.19 -3.91 10.53
C ALA A 13 -4.72 -3.81 9.10
N HIS A 14 -6.05 -3.78 8.92
CA HIS A 14 -6.68 -3.63 7.60
C HIS A 14 -6.46 -2.21 7.05
N PHE A 15 -6.59 -1.20 7.91
CA PHE A 15 -6.24 0.17 7.54
C PHE A 15 -4.77 0.29 7.10
N CYS A 16 -3.84 -0.34 7.83
CA CYS A 16 -2.43 -0.35 7.45
C CYS A 16 -2.18 -1.03 6.09
N GLU A 17 -2.92 -2.07 5.75
CA GLU A 17 -2.87 -2.69 4.42
C GLU A 17 -3.27 -1.71 3.32
N HIS A 18 -4.40 -1.03 3.49
CA HIS A 18 -4.87 -0.02 2.55
C HIS A 18 -3.86 1.11 2.37
N MET A 19 -3.29 1.60 3.46
CA MET A 19 -2.24 2.62 3.40
C MET A 19 -1.00 2.11 2.65
N VAL A 20 -0.61 0.85 2.84
CA VAL A 20 0.51 0.26 2.10
C VAL A 20 0.22 0.17 0.59
N LEU A 21 -1.00 -0.22 0.19
CA LEU A 21 -1.36 -0.45 -1.22
C LEU A 21 -1.79 0.80 -1.98
N HIS A 22 -2.61 1.64 -1.35
CA HIS A 22 -3.35 2.72 -2.00
C HIS A 22 -2.78 4.10 -1.70
N GLY A 23 -2.01 4.27 -0.62
CA GLY A 23 -1.68 5.62 -0.18
C GLY A 23 -0.48 5.77 0.74
N THR A 24 0.54 6.45 0.21
CA THR A 24 1.38 7.46 0.89
C THR A 24 2.84 7.15 1.24
N MET A 25 3.37 5.94 1.03
CA MET A 25 4.84 5.73 1.17
C MET A 25 5.64 6.01 -0.11
N ALA A 26 4.99 6.01 -1.26
CA ALA A 26 5.59 6.30 -2.56
C ALA A 26 6.00 7.77 -2.85
N PRO A 27 5.40 8.83 -2.25
CA PRO A 27 5.65 10.19 -2.71
C PRO A 27 7.06 10.71 -2.51
N LEU A 28 7.97 10.06 -1.76
CA LEU A 28 9.34 10.60 -1.56
C LEU A 28 10.45 9.91 -2.38
N TYR A 29 10.26 8.70 -2.90
CA TYR A 29 11.29 8.08 -3.75
C TYR A 29 11.08 8.31 -5.25
N ASP A 30 9.84 8.50 -5.70
CA ASP A 30 9.51 8.60 -7.13
C ASP A 30 9.21 10.03 -7.60
N CYS A 31 8.89 10.97 -6.70
CA CYS A 31 8.67 12.37 -7.09
C CYS A 31 9.97 13.06 -7.56
N TYR A 32 11.13 12.63 -7.05
CA TYR A 32 12.44 13.15 -7.45
C TYR A 32 13.04 12.42 -8.65
N SER A 33 12.58 11.20 -8.98
CA SER A 33 13.07 10.42 -10.13
C SER A 33 12.17 10.49 -11.37
N GLY A 34 10.95 11.04 -11.25
CA GLY A 34 9.96 11.09 -12.33
C GLY A 34 9.36 9.72 -12.69
N GLU A 35 9.57 8.72 -11.83
CA GLU A 35 9.08 7.36 -12.03
C GLU A 35 7.59 7.24 -11.69
N ALA A 36 6.86 6.41 -12.45
CA ALA A 36 5.47 6.09 -12.13
C ALA A 36 5.39 5.29 -10.82
N GLN A 37 4.42 5.64 -9.96
CA GLN A 37 4.15 4.95 -8.69
C GLN A 37 3.80 3.47 -8.93
N PHE A 38 3.97 2.60 -7.92
CA PHE A 38 3.70 1.16 -8.02
C PHE A 38 2.37 0.82 -8.70
N ALA A 39 1.25 1.34 -8.18
CA ALA A 39 -0.08 1.04 -8.72
C ALA A 39 -0.22 1.45 -10.19
N GLU A 40 0.30 2.61 -10.55
CA GLU A 40 0.29 3.11 -11.93
C GLU A 40 1.22 2.30 -12.83
N PHE A 41 2.42 1.95 -12.36
CA PHE A 41 3.37 1.11 -13.09
C PHE A 41 2.79 -0.27 -13.40
N VAL A 42 2.16 -0.91 -12.41
CA VAL A 42 1.49 -2.20 -12.58
C VAL A 42 0.36 -2.07 -13.60
N LYS A 43 -0.49 -1.05 -13.46
CA LYS A 43 -1.62 -0.80 -14.38
C LYS A 43 -1.17 -0.52 -15.81
N GLN A 44 -0.16 0.33 -16.02
CA GLN A 44 0.39 0.66 -17.34
C GLN A 44 0.96 -0.55 -18.07
N HIS A 45 1.40 -1.57 -17.33
CA HIS A 45 1.94 -2.81 -17.88
C HIS A 45 0.92 -3.96 -17.84
N GLY A 46 -0.38 -3.66 -17.75
CA GLY A 46 -1.47 -4.63 -17.83
C GLY A 46 -1.54 -5.60 -16.65
N GLY A 47 -0.92 -5.23 -15.53
CA GLY A 47 -0.93 -6.00 -14.30
C GLY A 47 -2.06 -5.62 -13.35
N SER A 48 -2.13 -6.33 -12.22
CA SER A 48 -3.05 -6.05 -11.11
C SER A 48 -2.32 -6.20 -9.78
N HIS A 49 -2.88 -5.64 -8.71
CA HIS A 49 -2.37 -5.82 -7.35
C HIS A 49 -3.52 -5.91 -6.37
N ASN A 50 -3.29 -6.57 -5.24
CA ASN A 50 -4.28 -6.69 -4.18
C ASN A 50 -3.61 -6.91 -2.82
N GLY A 51 -4.38 -6.71 -1.75
CA GLY A 51 -4.03 -7.10 -0.39
C GLY A 51 -5.20 -7.79 0.28
N VAL A 52 -4.89 -8.53 1.34
CA VAL A 52 -5.90 -9.09 2.23
C VAL A 52 -5.36 -9.13 3.65
N THR A 53 -6.13 -8.58 4.59
CA THR A 53 -5.90 -8.69 6.01
C THR A 53 -6.85 -9.71 6.61
N THR A 54 -6.26 -10.80 7.07
CA THR A 54 -6.94 -11.83 7.86
C THR A 54 -6.70 -11.61 9.35
N MET A 55 -7.30 -12.47 10.16
CA MET A 55 -7.09 -12.51 11.60
C MET A 55 -5.61 -12.55 11.98
N GLN A 56 -4.80 -13.40 11.33
CA GLN A 56 -3.41 -13.61 11.74
C GLN A 56 -2.40 -12.92 10.83
N GLN A 57 -2.72 -12.75 9.54
CA GLN A 57 -1.78 -12.34 8.52
C GLN A 57 -2.32 -11.18 7.68
N THR A 58 -1.42 -10.41 7.11
CA THR A 58 -1.71 -9.46 6.04
C THR A 58 -0.86 -9.85 4.85
N CYS A 59 -1.51 -10.09 3.70
CA CYS A 59 -0.88 -10.58 2.49
C CYS A 59 -0.96 -9.50 1.41
N PHE A 60 0.10 -9.34 0.63
CA PHE A 60 0.17 -8.40 -0.48
C PHE A 60 0.62 -9.15 -1.74
N ALA A 61 -0.06 -8.96 -2.86
CA ALA A 61 0.24 -9.65 -4.11
C ALA A 61 0.10 -8.71 -5.31
N PHE A 62 0.85 -8.99 -6.37
CA PHE A 62 0.69 -8.34 -7.66
C PHE A 62 1.06 -9.28 -8.80
N GLU A 63 0.50 -8.98 -9.96
CA GLU A 63 0.77 -9.65 -11.22
C GLU A 63 1.23 -8.62 -12.24
N ILE A 64 2.23 -8.96 -13.05
CA ILE A 64 2.76 -8.10 -14.10
C ILE A 64 3.44 -8.95 -15.17
N GLN A 65 3.65 -8.37 -16.36
CA GLN A 65 4.46 -8.96 -17.42
C GLN A 65 5.88 -9.31 -16.93
N PRO A 66 6.43 -10.50 -17.27
CA PRO A 66 7.74 -10.96 -16.77
C PRO A 66 8.88 -9.95 -16.97
N GLU A 67 8.90 -9.24 -18.09
CA GLU A 67 9.92 -8.26 -18.47
C GLU A 67 9.92 -7.01 -17.57
N ARG A 68 8.84 -6.81 -16.81
CA ARG A 68 8.62 -5.66 -15.91
C ARG A 68 8.72 -6.04 -14.44
N LEU A 69 8.95 -7.32 -14.13
CA LEU A 69 8.99 -7.84 -12.76
C LEU A 69 10.01 -7.09 -11.90
N GLU A 70 11.22 -6.84 -12.40
CA GLU A 70 12.25 -6.12 -11.62
C GLU A 70 11.80 -4.71 -11.23
N GLY A 71 11.23 -3.97 -12.19
CA GLY A 71 10.74 -2.62 -11.96
C GLY A 71 9.56 -2.55 -10.99
N ALA A 72 8.64 -3.52 -11.08
CA ALA A 72 7.50 -3.63 -10.16
C ALA A 72 7.94 -4.08 -8.77
N LEU A 73 8.79 -5.10 -8.67
CA LEU A 73 9.27 -5.65 -7.40
C LEU A 73 10.08 -4.62 -6.62
N ARG A 74 10.91 -3.81 -7.31
CA ARG A 74 11.65 -2.71 -6.67
C ARG A 74 10.70 -1.68 -6.05
N ARG A 75 9.58 -1.36 -6.70
CA ARG A 75 8.56 -0.45 -6.17
C ARG A 75 7.78 -1.07 -5.02
N PHE A 76 7.38 -2.34 -5.17
CA PHE A 76 6.68 -3.11 -4.16
C PHE A 76 7.50 -3.26 -2.87
N ALA A 77 8.80 -3.56 -2.98
CA ALA A 77 9.69 -3.73 -1.83
C ALA A 77 9.83 -2.45 -0.99
N LYS A 78 9.71 -1.26 -1.60
CA LYS A 78 9.77 0.03 -0.89
C LYS A 78 8.67 0.17 0.17
N PHE A 79 7.56 -0.56 0.05
CA PHE A 79 6.49 -0.56 1.06
C PHE A 79 6.92 -1.14 2.41
N PHE A 80 7.90 -2.06 2.41
CA PHE A 80 8.32 -2.81 3.59
C PHE A 80 9.68 -2.36 4.13
N ILE A 81 10.33 -1.42 3.45
CA ILE A 81 11.56 -0.78 3.91
C ILE A 81 11.12 0.47 4.67
N PRO A 82 11.39 0.57 5.99
CA PRO A 82 10.74 1.55 6.86
C PRO A 82 10.92 3.00 6.39
N PRO A 83 9.85 3.68 5.97
CA PRO A 83 9.77 5.13 5.95
C PRO A 83 9.08 5.60 7.24
N SER A 84 9.45 6.77 7.76
CA SER A 84 8.80 7.31 8.95
C SER A 84 7.35 7.64 8.61
N PHE A 85 6.36 6.93 9.16
CA PHE A 85 4.94 7.26 8.95
C PHE A 85 4.65 8.76 9.22
N ALA A 86 5.39 9.38 10.13
CA ALA A 86 5.24 10.77 10.54
C ALA A 86 5.33 11.82 9.40
N GLU A 87 6.10 11.60 8.33
CA GLU A 87 6.26 12.59 7.25
C GLU A 87 5.13 12.55 6.19
N TYR A 88 4.30 11.51 6.20
CA TYR A 88 3.39 11.19 5.07
C TYR A 88 1.90 11.21 5.46
N PHE A 89 1.62 11.52 6.73
CA PHE A 89 0.29 11.60 7.31
C PHE A 89 -0.41 12.92 6.93
N SER A 90 -1.21 12.92 5.86
CA SER A 90 -2.20 13.98 5.64
C SER A 90 -3.59 13.56 6.11
N ARG A 91 -4.27 14.41 6.88
CA ARG A 91 -5.62 14.14 7.40
C ARG A 91 -6.65 13.79 6.32
N SER A 92 -6.49 14.34 5.11
CA SER A 92 -7.40 14.09 3.99
C SER A 92 -7.34 12.64 3.50
N LEU A 93 -6.14 12.05 3.44
CA LEU A 93 -5.95 10.67 2.96
C LEU A 93 -6.50 9.65 3.95
N HIS A 94 -6.30 9.87 5.25
CA HIS A 94 -6.94 9.05 6.30
C HIS A 94 -8.46 9.01 6.14
N THR A 95 -9.08 10.16 5.92
CA THR A 95 -10.54 10.26 5.83
C THR A 95 -11.06 9.54 4.58
N GLN A 96 -10.29 9.51 3.50
CA GLN A 96 -10.64 8.79 2.29
C GLN A 96 -10.53 7.28 2.48
N GLU A 97 -9.43 6.81 3.06
CA GLU A 97 -9.22 5.37 3.29
C GLU A 97 -10.19 4.80 4.33
N ILE A 98 -10.51 5.55 5.39
CA ILE A 98 -11.54 5.13 6.35
C ILE A 98 -12.88 4.92 5.63
N LYS A 99 -13.28 5.84 4.74
CA LYS A 99 -14.51 5.71 3.96
C LYS A 99 -14.47 4.53 2.99
N ALA A 100 -13.30 4.24 2.40
CA ALA A 100 -13.12 3.10 1.51
C ALA A 100 -13.36 1.79 2.29
N ILE A 101 -12.72 1.64 3.45
CA ILE A 101 -12.88 0.47 4.32
C ILE A 101 -14.31 0.33 4.84
N GLU A 102 -14.98 1.43 5.22
CA GLU A 102 -16.38 1.39 5.65
C GLU A 102 -17.35 0.97 4.54
N SER A 103 -16.92 1.03 3.27
CA SER A 103 -17.73 0.66 2.10
C SER A 103 -17.49 -0.75 1.57
N GLU A 104 -16.53 -1.48 2.15
CA GLU A 104 -16.26 -2.90 1.88
C GLU A 104 -17.12 -3.83 2.74
#